data_AF-A0A957R410-F1
#
_entry.id   AF-A0A957R410-F1
#
_cell.length_a   1.000
_cell.length_b   1.000
_cell.length_c   1.000
_cell.angle_alpha   90.00
_cell.angle_beta   90.00
_cell.angle_gamma   90.00
#
_symmetry.space_group_name_H-M   'P 1'
#
loop_
_entity.id
_entity.type
_entity.pdbx_description
1 polymer ?
#
loop_
_entity_poly.entity_id
_entity_poly.type
_entity_poly.pdbx_seq_one_letter_code
_entity_poly.pdbx_strand_id
1 'polypeptide(L)'
;MTIGLIICGALGHEVVDLIERHGWDAEIAAVPAQVHLYPEQIAPKVEARIAELRQKYERLIVLFGDCGSGGALDKALQKYADIERIDGPHCYEMYGGELFQSLMDEEPGTFFLTDFMVRSF
;
A
#
# COMPACT_ATOMS: atom_id res chain seq x y z
N MET A 1 1.67 -5.11 21.75
CA MET A 1 0.38 -5.25 21.05
C MET A 1 0.69 -4.96 19.61
N THR A 2 1.03 -6.01 18.85
CA THR A 2 1.74 -5.80 17.59
C THR A 2 0.75 -5.51 16.47
N ILE A 3 0.98 -4.40 15.75
CA ILE A 3 0.19 -3.97 14.61
C ILE A 3 0.76 -4.63 13.35
N GLY A 4 -0.10 -5.26 12.55
CA GLY A 4 0.27 -5.76 11.22
C GLY A 4 0.03 -4.70 10.16
N LEU A 5 0.99 -4.51 9.26
CA LEU A 5 0.90 -3.58 8.14
C LEU A 5 0.98 -4.34 6.82
N ILE A 6 -0.14 -4.50 6.11
CA ILE A 6 -0.14 -5.05 4.75
C ILE A 6 0.21 -3.92 3.81
N ILE A 7 1.41 -3.95 3.25
CA ILE A 7 1.94 -2.84 2.48
C ILE A 7 2.09 -3.17 1.01
N CYS A 8 2.05 -2.14 0.18
CA CYS A 8 2.68 -2.21 -1.12
C CYS A 8 4.20 -2.40 -0.99
N GLY A 9 4.77 -3.37 -1.71
CA GLY A 9 6.22 -3.57 -1.74
C GLY A 9 7.03 -2.36 -2.24
N ALA A 10 6.42 -1.49 -3.06
CA ALA A 10 7.04 -0.24 -3.52
C ALA A 10 7.11 0.85 -2.44
N LEU A 11 6.52 0.62 -1.25
CA LEU A 11 6.62 1.49 -0.08
C LEU A 11 7.44 0.84 1.06
N GLY A 12 8.05 -0.32 0.79
CA GLY A 12 8.67 -1.16 1.81
C GLY A 12 9.77 -0.47 2.59
N HIS A 13 10.62 0.28 1.90
CA HIS A 13 11.75 0.96 2.52
C HIS A 13 11.28 2.08 3.47
N GLU A 14 10.34 2.88 3.02
CA GLU A 14 9.83 4.07 3.71
C GLU A 14 8.99 3.68 4.93
N VAL A 15 8.20 2.62 4.82
CA VAL A 15 7.43 2.11 5.97
C VAL A 15 8.36 1.56 7.05
N VAL A 16 9.42 0.83 6.68
CA VAL A 16 10.42 0.36 7.65
C VAL A 16 11.12 1.53 8.33
N ASP A 17 11.56 2.53 7.56
CA ASP A 17 12.19 3.73 8.09
C ASP A 17 11.26 4.52 9.03
N LEU A 18 9.94 4.55 8.77
CA LEU A 18 8.95 5.13 9.68
C LEU A 18 8.79 4.32 10.97
N ILE A 19 8.69 3.00 10.89
CA ILE A 19 8.61 2.10 12.06
C ILE A 19 9.82 2.31 12.96
N GLU A 20 11.03 2.33 12.39
CA GLU A 20 12.29 2.48 13.13
C GLU A 20 12.41 3.87 13.75
N ARG A 21 12.15 4.94 12.98
CA ARG A 21 12.26 6.32 13.48
C ARG A 21 11.30 6.64 14.61
N HIS A 22 10.11 6.05 14.59
CA HIS A 22 9.07 6.32 15.58
C HIS A 22 8.94 5.23 16.66
N GLY A 23 9.70 4.13 16.56
CA GLY A 23 9.66 3.02 17.51
C GLY A 23 8.30 2.34 17.58
N TRP A 24 7.62 2.18 16.44
CA TRP A 24 6.30 1.55 16.40
C TRP A 24 6.40 0.03 16.67
N ASP A 25 5.49 -0.51 17.49
CA ASP A 25 5.28 -1.96 17.65
C ASP A 25 4.48 -2.49 16.45
N ALA A 26 5.12 -2.51 15.28
CA ALA A 26 4.50 -2.87 14.02
C ALA A 26 5.38 -3.79 13.16
N GLU A 27 4.75 -4.72 12.45
CA GLU A 27 5.40 -5.64 11.52
C GLU A 27 4.82 -5.48 10.11
N ILE A 28 5.69 -5.56 9.10
CA ILE A 28 5.28 -5.41 7.71
C ILE A 28 5.01 -6.76 7.04
N ALA A 29 3.97 -6.79 6.22
CA ALA A 29 3.63 -7.87 5.33
C ALA A 29 3.44 -7.34 3.91
N ALA A 30 4.53 -7.33 3.14
CA ALA A 30 4.51 -6.79 1.79
C ALA A 30 3.74 -7.69 0.81
N VAL A 31 2.91 -7.06 -0.02
CA VAL A 31 2.46 -7.58 -1.31
C VAL A 31 3.52 -7.22 -2.35
N PRO A 32 3.97 -8.15 -3.21
CA PRO A 32 5.05 -7.89 -4.17
C PRO A 32 4.79 -6.63 -5.02
N ALA A 33 5.79 -5.77 -5.17
CA ALA A 33 5.65 -4.51 -5.89
C ALA A 33 5.22 -4.68 -7.35
N GLN A 34 5.59 -5.80 -8.00
CA GLN A 34 5.17 -6.13 -9.37
C GLN A 34 3.65 -6.12 -9.56
N VAL A 35 2.87 -6.30 -8.50
CA VAL A 35 1.40 -6.28 -8.54
C VAL A 35 0.86 -4.93 -9.03
N HIS A 36 1.62 -3.85 -8.94
CA HIS A 36 1.28 -2.57 -9.58
C HIS A 36 1.12 -2.63 -11.10
N LEU A 37 1.80 -3.57 -11.75
CA LEU A 37 1.69 -3.78 -13.19
C LEU A 37 0.44 -4.59 -13.57
N TYR A 38 -0.22 -5.20 -12.58
CA TYR A 38 -1.39 -6.06 -12.75
C TYR A 38 -2.47 -5.65 -11.73
N PRO A 39 -3.13 -4.49 -11.89
CA PRO A 39 -4.05 -3.95 -10.90
C PRO A 39 -5.17 -4.92 -10.49
N GLU A 40 -5.60 -5.78 -11.39
CA GLU A 40 -6.58 -6.85 -11.15
C GLU A 40 -6.13 -7.88 -10.08
N GLN A 41 -4.82 -7.95 -9.81
CA GLN A 41 -4.24 -8.82 -8.79
C GLN A 41 -4.08 -8.16 -7.42
N ILE A 42 -4.29 -6.84 -7.30
CA ILE A 42 -4.12 -6.12 -6.02
C ILE A 42 -5.09 -6.67 -4.97
N ALA A 43 -6.40 -6.57 -5.24
CA ALA A 43 -7.44 -7.02 -4.33
C ALA A 43 -7.26 -8.49 -3.88
N PRO A 44 -7.12 -9.50 -4.77
CA PRO A 44 -6.98 -10.89 -4.33
C PRO A 44 -5.70 -11.15 -3.53
N LYS A 45 -4.59 -10.45 -3.82
CA LYS A 45 -3.34 -10.62 -3.06
C LYS A 45 -3.41 -9.96 -1.68
N VAL A 46 -4.06 -8.80 -1.57
CA VAL A 46 -4.31 -8.17 -0.26
C VAL A 46 -5.25 -9.04 0.57
N GLU A 47 -6.34 -9.54 0.00
CA GLU A 47 -7.27 -10.46 0.70
C GLU A 47 -6.55 -11.72 1.20
N ALA A 48 -5.65 -12.30 0.39
CA ALA A 48 -4.85 -13.44 0.80
C ALA A 48 -3.97 -13.14 2.03
N ARG A 49 -3.36 -11.95 2.08
CA ARG A 49 -2.58 -11.50 3.25
C ARG A 49 -3.46 -11.25 4.47
N ILE A 50 -4.64 -10.67 4.29
CA ILE A 50 -5.60 -10.50 5.40
C ILE A 50 -5.97 -11.85 5.99
N ALA A 51 -6.31 -12.83 5.15
CA ALA A 51 -6.66 -14.19 5.60
C ALA A 51 -5.51 -14.86 6.38
N GLU A 52 -4.26 -14.66 5.96
CA GLU A 52 -3.07 -15.22 6.61
C GLU A 52 -2.78 -14.59 7.99
N LEU A 53 -3.05 -13.29 8.14
CA LEU A 53 -2.50 -12.47 9.23
C LEU A 53 -3.52 -11.96 10.23
N ARG A 54 -4.82 -11.91 9.89
CA ARG A 54 -5.88 -11.35 10.75
C ARG A 54 -6.02 -11.99 12.13
N GLN A 55 -5.50 -13.21 12.33
CA GLN A 55 -5.51 -13.87 13.64
C GLN A 55 -4.19 -13.73 14.41
N LYS A 56 -3.15 -13.18 13.77
CA LYS A 56 -1.80 -13.03 14.36
C LYS A 56 -1.59 -11.67 15.02
N TYR A 57 -2.25 -10.63 14.51
CA TYR A 57 -2.11 -9.25 14.97
C TYR A 57 -3.38 -8.77 15.65
N GLU A 58 -3.24 -7.87 16.62
CA GLU A 58 -4.38 -7.26 17.30
C GLU A 58 -5.10 -6.26 16.39
N ARG A 59 -4.34 -5.56 15.54
CA ARG A 59 -4.84 -4.67 14.50
C ARG A 59 -4.08 -4.91 13.22
N LEU A 60 -4.79 -4.95 12.10
CA LEU A 60 -4.22 -5.15 10.78
C LEU A 60 -4.67 -4.00 9.88
N ILE A 61 -3.71 -3.28 9.31
CA ILE A 61 -3.96 -2.08 8.50
C ILE A 61 -3.40 -2.30 7.09
N VAL A 62 -4.15 -1.89 6.08
CA VAL A 62 -3.74 -1.95 4.67
C VAL A 62 -3.16 -0.60 4.25
N LEU A 63 -1.84 -0.57 4.05
CA LEU A 63 -1.10 0.56 3.50
C LEU A 63 -0.88 0.33 2.01
N PHE A 64 -1.96 0.51 1.26
CA PHE A 64 -2.00 0.33 -0.19
C PHE A 64 -3.03 1.30 -0.77
N GLY A 65 -2.68 2.06 -1.81
CA GLY A 65 -3.63 2.85 -2.61
C GLY A 65 -4.54 1.96 -3.49
N ASP A 66 -5.53 2.52 -4.17
CA ASP A 66 -6.31 1.73 -5.15
C ASP A 66 -5.43 1.23 -6.33
N CYS A 67 -4.47 2.06 -6.74
CA CYS A 67 -3.43 1.80 -7.72
C CYS A 67 -3.94 1.27 -9.06
N GLY A 68 -5.07 1.78 -9.51
CA GLY A 68 -5.68 1.41 -10.79
C GLY A 68 -6.56 0.16 -10.72
N SER A 69 -6.88 -0.35 -9.52
CA SER A 69 -7.82 -1.48 -9.37
C SER A 69 -9.27 -1.10 -9.69
N GLY A 70 -9.56 0.20 -9.81
CA GLY A 70 -10.89 0.71 -10.15
C GLY A 70 -11.87 0.57 -8.99
N GLY A 71 -11.38 0.67 -7.75
CA GLY A 71 -12.14 0.47 -6.52
C GLY A 71 -12.35 -0.99 -6.14
N ALA A 72 -11.73 -1.93 -6.85
CA ALA A 72 -11.84 -3.37 -6.53
C ALA A 72 -11.25 -3.68 -5.15
N LEU A 73 -10.17 -3.01 -4.75
CA LEU A 73 -9.58 -3.15 -3.42
C LEU A 73 -10.57 -2.68 -2.34
N ASP A 74 -11.13 -1.48 -2.46
CA ASP A 74 -12.09 -0.95 -1.49
C ASP A 74 -13.32 -1.86 -1.36
N LYS A 75 -13.85 -2.32 -2.50
CA LYS A 75 -14.97 -3.28 -2.52
C LYS A 75 -14.62 -4.60 -1.84
N ALA A 76 -13.39 -5.09 -1.98
CA ALA A 76 -12.94 -6.29 -1.30
C ALA A 76 -12.86 -6.07 0.22
N LEU A 77 -12.33 -4.92 0.65
CA LEU A 77 -12.16 -4.59 2.07
C LEU A 77 -13.48 -4.37 2.81
N GLN A 78 -14.57 -4.01 2.14
CA GLN A 78 -15.92 -3.92 2.75
C GLN A 78 -16.38 -5.22 3.45
N LYS A 79 -15.78 -6.37 3.13
CA LYS A 79 -16.08 -7.66 3.80
C LYS A 79 -15.50 -7.75 5.21
N TYR A 80 -14.59 -6.86 5.58
CA TYR A 80 -13.81 -6.90 6.82
C TYR A 80 -14.05 -5.61 7.60
N ALA A 81 -14.91 -5.67 8.62
CA ALA A 81 -15.27 -4.50 9.43
C ALA A 81 -14.12 -3.99 10.32
N ASP A 82 -13.12 -4.84 10.56
CA ASP A 82 -11.95 -4.61 11.41
C ASP A 82 -10.70 -4.22 10.63
N ILE A 83 -10.78 -4.13 9.29
CA ILE A 83 -9.65 -3.77 8.44
C ILE A 83 -9.79 -2.34 7.95
N GLU A 84 -8.80 -1.53 8.28
CA GLU A 84 -8.68 -0.15 7.80
C GLU A 84 -7.69 -0.08 6.64
N ARG A 85 -7.96 0.80 5.67
CA ARG A 85 -7.03 1.13 4.58
C ARG A 85 -6.67 2.60 4.67
N ILE A 86 -5.42 2.91 4.35
CA ILE A 86 -5.03 4.30 4.09
C ILE A 86 -5.77 4.83 2.84
N ASP A 87 -6.24 6.07 2.90
CA ASP A 87 -6.87 6.72 1.76
C ASP A 87 -5.86 6.99 0.63
N GLY A 88 -6.39 7.15 -0.59
CA GLY A 88 -5.63 7.63 -1.74
C GLY A 88 -5.73 6.71 -2.98
N PRO A 89 -5.81 7.30 -4.19
CA PRO A 89 -5.83 6.56 -5.45
C PRO A 89 -4.52 5.82 -5.76
N HIS A 90 -3.36 6.26 -5.28
CA HIS A 90 -2.07 5.68 -5.68
C HIS A 90 -1.09 5.57 -4.51
N CYS A 91 -0.34 4.47 -4.42
CA CYS A 91 0.77 4.38 -3.46
C CYS A 91 1.82 5.47 -3.66
N TYR A 92 2.07 5.91 -4.90
CA TYR A 92 3.07 6.95 -5.19
C TYR A 92 2.69 8.33 -4.66
N GLU A 93 1.41 8.60 -4.45
CA GLU A 93 0.93 9.81 -3.80
C GLU A 93 1.51 9.98 -2.41
N MET A 94 1.79 8.87 -1.70
CA MET A 94 2.32 8.90 -0.33
C MET A 94 3.73 9.49 -0.25
N TYR A 95 4.49 9.50 -1.34
CA TYR A 95 5.79 10.17 -1.41
C TYR A 95 5.67 11.69 -1.58
N GLY A 96 4.66 12.14 -2.34
CA GLY A 96 4.45 13.55 -2.64
C GLY A 96 3.52 14.26 -1.65
N GLY A 97 2.66 13.51 -0.94
CA GLY A 97 1.56 14.08 -0.18
C GLY A 97 0.73 15.03 -1.04
N GLU A 98 0.44 16.21 -0.51
CA GLU A 98 -0.33 17.26 -1.21
C GLU A 98 0.31 17.70 -2.55
N LEU A 99 1.63 17.56 -2.71
CA LEU A 99 2.33 17.92 -3.95
C LEU A 99 1.89 17.04 -5.12
N PHE A 100 1.51 15.78 -4.86
CA PHE A 100 1.16 14.81 -5.91
C PHE A 100 0.06 15.36 -6.82
N GLN A 101 -1.03 15.87 -6.24
CA GLN A 101 -2.16 16.35 -7.02
C GLN A 101 -1.77 17.55 -7.90
N SER A 102 -0.98 18.47 -7.35
CA SER A 102 -0.51 19.64 -8.12
C SER A 102 0.36 19.25 -9.32
N LEU A 103 1.25 18.26 -9.17
CA LEU A 103 2.09 17.76 -10.26
C LEU A 103 1.26 17.07 -11.34
N MET A 104 0.25 16.29 -10.94
CA MET A 104 -0.64 15.60 -11.87
C MET A 104 -1.59 16.54 -12.62
N ASP A 105 -2.00 17.64 -11.98
CA ASP A 105 -2.84 18.67 -12.59
C ASP A 105 -2.05 19.54 -13.57
N GLU A 106 -0.78 19.86 -13.25
CA GLU A 106 0.11 20.65 -14.10
C GLU A 106 0.49 19.89 -15.37
N GLU A 107 0.90 18.62 -15.23
CA GLU A 107 1.36 17.78 -16.34
C GLU A 107 0.71 16.38 -16.28
N PRO A 108 -0.51 16.22 -16.84
CA PRO A 108 -1.16 14.93 -16.95
C PRO A 108 -0.30 13.92 -17.71
N GLY A 109 -0.17 12.71 -17.17
CA GLY A 109 0.72 11.68 -17.71
C GLY A 109 2.13 11.69 -17.14
N THR A 110 2.36 12.43 -16.05
CA THR A 110 3.57 12.30 -15.23
C THR A 110 3.73 10.87 -14.70
N PHE A 111 4.92 10.30 -14.88
CA PHE A 111 5.28 8.98 -14.37
C PHE A 111 6.15 9.11 -13.12
N PHE A 112 5.82 8.32 -12.08
CA PHE A 112 6.63 8.22 -10.87
C PHE A 112 7.58 7.04 -10.98
N LEU A 113 8.86 7.31 -10.73
CA LEU A 113 9.91 6.30 -10.79
C LEU A 113 10.67 6.30 -9.47
N THR A 114 10.65 5.16 -8.78
CA THR A 114 11.47 4.94 -7.58
C THR A 114 12.73 4.18 -7.95
N ASP A 115 13.77 4.28 -7.12
CA ASP A 115 15.00 3.54 -7.30
C ASP A 115 14.76 2.01 -7.29
N PHE A 116 13.79 1.54 -6.48
CA PHE A 116 13.32 0.16 -6.50
C PHE A 116 12.89 -0.28 -7.89
N MET A 117 12.06 0.52 -8.59
CA MET A 117 11.64 0.20 -9.96
C MET A 117 12.84 0.15 -10.89
N VAL A 118 13.72 1.14 -10.87
CA VAL A 118 14.92 1.18 -11.74
C VAL A 118 15.82 -0.04 -11.52
N ARG A 119 15.94 -0.53 -10.29
CA ARG A 119 16.80 -1.68 -9.94
C ARG A 119 16.15 -3.04 -10.23
N SER A 120 14.83 -3.09 -10.42
CA SER A 120 14.07 -4.34 -10.53
C SER A 120 13.60 -4.67 -11.95
N PHE A 121 13.90 -3.80 -12.92
CA PHE A 121 13.63 -3.98 -14.37
C PHE A 121 14.93 -3.88 -15.16
#